data_AF-A0A2S5P9D4-F1
#
_entry.id   AF-A0A2S5P9D4-F1
#
_cell.length_a   1.000
_cell.length_b   1.000
_cell.length_c   1.000
_cell.angle_alpha   90.00
_cell.angle_beta   90.00
_cell.angle_gamma   90.00
#
_symmetry.space_group_name_H-M   'P 1'
#
loop_
_entity.id
_entity.type
_entity.pdbx_description
1 polymer ?
#
loop_
_entity_poly.entity_id
_entity_poly.type
_entity_poly.pdbx_seq_one_letter_code
_entity_poly.pdbx_strand_id
1 'polypeptide(L)'
;MKWQGDENMMRSVRSMVHAAAAAGLAMTALAVPAFAGTKDDAPAEEGRKLTWSFNIAGTSDYVFRGISQTDNDGTLQGAIDIGYGIFYAGVWGSGLDFQAGFNDAQLEIDLYA
;
A
#
# COMPACT_ATOMS: atom_id res chain seq x y z
N MET A 1 23.24 22.07 8.40
CA MET A 1 22.50 21.64 9.60
C MET A 1 21.27 20.90 9.07
N LYS A 2 21.23 19.57 9.19
CA LYS A 2 20.07 18.79 8.73
C LYS A 2 19.01 18.82 9.81
N TRP A 3 17.76 19.00 9.41
CA TRP A 3 16.62 19.08 10.31
C TRP A 3 16.22 17.66 10.75
N GLN A 4 15.96 17.44 12.03
CA GLN A 4 15.68 16.08 12.57
C GLN A 4 14.46 15.44 11.90
N GLY A 5 13.39 16.21 11.67
CA GLY A 5 12.19 15.73 10.97
C GLY A 5 12.43 15.34 9.51
N ASP A 6 13.40 15.95 8.82
CA ASP A 6 13.78 15.51 7.47
C ASP A 6 14.40 14.11 7.51
N GLU A 7 15.17 13.80 8.56
CA GLU A 7 15.80 12.48 8.71
C GLU A 7 14.79 11.39 9.08
N ASN A 8 13.83 11.71 9.95
CA ASN A 8 12.75 10.80 10.35
C ASN A 8 11.82 10.48 9.16
N MET A 9 11.37 11.52 8.45
CA MET A 9 10.58 11.39 7.22
C MET A 9 11.30 10.52 6.19
N MET A 10 12.60 10.76 5.94
CA MET A 10 13.36 9.99 4.95
C MET A 10 13.58 8.54 5.35
N ARG A 11 13.57 8.20 6.66
CA ARG A 11 13.60 6.81 7.13
C ARG A 11 12.27 6.12 6.86
N SER A 12 11.15 6.76 7.19
CA SER A 12 9.80 6.27 6.91
C SER A 12 9.60 6.03 5.40
N VAL A 13 9.92 7.01 4.55
CA VAL A 13 9.84 6.87 3.08
C VAL A 13 10.69 5.70 2.57
N ARG A 14 11.92 5.53 3.07
CA ARG A 14 12.77 4.41 2.67
C ARG A 14 12.17 3.08 3.09
N SER A 15 11.64 2.97 4.31
CA SER A 15 11.01 1.73 4.80
C SER A 15 9.79 1.35 3.96
N MET A 16 8.95 2.33 3.62
CA MET A 16 7.81 2.14 2.72
C MET A 16 8.23 1.66 1.32
N VAL A 17 9.31 2.21 0.76
CA VAL A 17 9.85 1.77 -0.55
C VAL A 17 10.31 0.30 -0.51
N HIS A 18 10.95 -0.13 0.58
CA HIS A 18 11.38 -1.54 0.72
C HIS A 18 10.19 -2.49 0.88
N ALA A 19 9.13 -2.08 1.57
CA ALA A 19 7.94 -2.91 1.75
C ALA A 19 7.06 -2.98 0.49
N ALA A 20 6.97 -1.90 -0.29
CA ALA A 20 6.32 -1.91 -1.60
C ALA A 20 6.99 -2.92 -2.55
N ALA A 21 8.32 -3.10 -2.46
CA ALA A 21 9.04 -4.12 -3.22
C ALA A 21 8.69 -5.56 -2.78
N ALA A 22 8.45 -5.79 -1.48
CA ALA A 22 8.02 -7.10 -0.95
C ALA A 22 6.57 -7.43 -1.34
N ALA A 23 5.65 -6.46 -1.29
CA ALA A 23 4.27 -6.63 -1.77
C ALA A 23 4.20 -6.80 -3.30
N GLY A 24 5.09 -6.13 -4.04
CA GLY A 24 5.24 -6.29 -5.49
C GLY A 24 5.59 -7.72 -5.92
N LEU A 25 6.41 -8.45 -5.14
CA LEU A 25 6.70 -9.86 -5.41
C LEU A 25 5.47 -10.76 -5.31
N ALA A 26 4.53 -10.49 -4.39
CA ALA A 26 3.27 -11.24 -4.30
C ALA A 26 2.33 -10.95 -5.49
N MET A 27 2.39 -9.74 -6.06
CA MET A 27 1.55 -9.31 -7.19
C MET A 27 2.04 -9.77 -8.57
N THR A 28 3.31 -10.12 -8.72
CA THR A 28 3.84 -10.64 -9.99
C THR A 28 3.22 -11.96 -10.44
N ALA A 29 2.52 -12.69 -9.56
CA ALA A 29 1.82 -13.92 -9.90
C ALA A 29 0.48 -13.72 -10.63
N LEU A 30 -0.09 -12.50 -10.65
CA LEU A 30 -1.40 -12.22 -11.27
C LEU A 30 -1.31 -11.67 -12.71
N ALA A 31 -0.11 -11.31 -13.18
CA ALA A 31 0.10 -10.73 -14.51
C ALA A 31 0.46 -11.80 -15.56
N VAL A 32 -0.44 -12.76 -15.81
CA VAL A 32 -0.38 -13.57 -17.04
C VAL A 32 -1.21 -12.85 -18.10
N PRO A 33 -0.63 -12.37 -19.21
CA PRO A 33 -1.43 -11.78 -20.28
C PRO A 33 -2.21 -12.90 -20.98
N ALA A 34 -3.53 -12.91 -20.81
CA ALA A 34 -4.43 -13.73 -21.61
C ALA A 34 -4.49 -13.17 -23.05
N PHE A 35 -3.45 -13.45 -23.85
CA PHE A 35 -3.47 -13.23 -25.29
C PHE A 35 -3.93 -14.51 -25.98
N ALA A 36 -5.25 -14.67 -26.15
CA ALA A 36 -5.83 -15.52 -27.19
C ALA A 36 -7.34 -15.24 -27.29
N GLY A 37 -7.76 -14.51 -28.32
CA GLY A 37 -9.18 -14.30 -28.64
C GLY A 37 -9.32 -13.73 -30.04
N THR A 38 -9.42 -14.63 -31.02
CA THR A 38 -9.78 -14.32 -32.41
C THR A 38 -11.20 -13.76 -32.50
N LYS A 39 -11.38 -12.82 -33.43
CA LYS A 39 -12.64 -12.18 -33.83
C LYS A 39 -13.78 -13.18 -33.96
N ASP A 40 -14.82 -13.04 -33.13
CA ASP A 40 -16.21 -13.36 -33.43
C ASP A 40 -17.10 -12.62 -32.39
N ASP A 41 -17.90 -11.68 -32.87
CA ASP A 41 -18.74 -10.76 -32.08
C ASP A 41 -20.02 -11.44 -31.56
N ALA A 42 -19.89 -12.33 -30.58
CA ALA A 42 -20.97 -12.59 -29.63
C ALA A 42 -20.82 -11.58 -28.45
N PRO A 43 -21.91 -11.08 -27.82
CA PRO A 43 -21.76 -10.45 -26.52
C PRO A 43 -21.27 -11.54 -25.57
N ALA A 44 -19.96 -11.60 -25.37
CA ALA A 44 -19.38 -12.35 -24.27
C ALA A 44 -20.11 -11.87 -23.03
N GLU A 45 -20.66 -12.79 -22.22
CA GLU A 45 -20.91 -12.45 -20.82
C GLU A 45 -19.66 -11.74 -20.35
N GLU A 46 -19.82 -10.57 -19.72
CA GLU A 46 -18.72 -9.93 -19.02
C GLU A 46 -18.33 -10.86 -17.86
N GLY A 47 -17.63 -11.94 -18.18
CA GLY A 47 -17.11 -12.88 -17.21
C GLY A 47 -16.31 -12.09 -16.19
N ARG A 48 -16.22 -12.62 -14.97
CA ARG A 48 -15.56 -11.96 -13.84
C ARG A 48 -14.29 -11.23 -14.30
N LYS A 49 -14.33 -9.90 -14.24
CA LYS A 49 -13.22 -9.04 -14.63
C LYS A 49 -12.36 -8.76 -13.41
N LEU A 50 -11.05 -8.80 -13.59
CA LEU A 50 -10.10 -8.30 -12.60
C LEU A 50 -10.18 -6.78 -12.57
N THR A 51 -10.48 -6.20 -11.43
CA THR A 51 -10.41 -4.76 -11.17
C THR A 51 -9.32 -4.47 -10.16
N TRP A 52 -8.74 -3.28 -10.20
CA TRP A 52 -7.79 -2.82 -9.20
C TRP A 52 -7.88 -1.31 -9.02
N SER A 53 -7.52 -0.84 -7.84
CA SER A 53 -7.39 0.58 -7.51
C SER A 53 -6.24 0.80 -6.53
N PHE A 54 -5.75 2.02 -6.46
CA PHE A 54 -4.76 2.40 -5.45
C PHE A 54 -4.98 3.84 -5.00
N ASN A 55 -4.50 4.15 -3.82
CA ASN A 55 -4.46 5.51 -3.29
C ASN A 55 -3.15 5.76 -2.54
N ILE A 56 -2.78 7.04 -2.46
CA ILE A 56 -1.64 7.52 -1.68
C ILE A 56 -2.03 8.85 -1.03
N ALA A 57 -1.66 9.02 0.22
CA ALA A 57 -1.90 10.21 1.01
C ALA A 57 -0.64 10.57 1.81
N GLY A 58 -0.47 11.86 2.07
CA GLY A 58 0.49 12.37 3.05
C GLY A 58 -0.27 13.04 4.19
N THR A 59 0.19 12.83 5.42
CA THR A 59 -0.31 13.53 6.60
C THR A 59 0.84 14.21 7.33
N SER A 60 0.56 15.33 8.01
CA SER A 60 1.53 16.01 8.87
C SER A 60 1.74 15.29 10.20
N ASP A 61 0.76 14.49 10.64
CA ASP A 61 0.82 13.64 11.83
C ASP A 61 -0.20 12.49 11.64
N TYR A 62 0.21 11.24 11.86
CA TYR A 62 -0.71 10.12 11.82
C TYR A 62 -1.31 9.87 13.21
N VAL A 63 -2.51 10.42 13.46
CA VAL A 63 -3.20 10.25 14.76
C VAL A 63 -4.21 9.12 14.70
N PHE A 64 -4.02 8.08 15.52
CA PHE A 64 -5.00 7.02 15.72
C PHE A 64 -5.59 7.08 17.12
N ARG A 65 -6.92 7.25 17.21
CA ARG A 65 -7.67 7.36 18.48
C ARG A 65 -7.11 8.42 19.45
N GLY A 66 -6.58 9.51 18.93
CA GLY A 66 -6.01 10.61 19.71
C GLY A 66 -4.54 10.43 20.13
N ILE A 67 -3.87 9.38 19.66
CA ILE A 67 -2.45 9.12 19.91
C ILE A 67 -1.68 9.21 18.59
N SER A 68 -0.64 10.05 18.52
CA SER A 68 0.24 10.10 17.35
C SER A 68 0.97 8.77 17.18
N GLN A 69 0.99 8.29 15.94
CA GLN A 69 1.69 7.10 15.49
C GLN A 69 3.02 7.43 14.81
N THR A 70 3.34 8.73 14.67
CA THR A 70 4.51 9.24 13.95
C THR A 70 5.26 10.31 14.74
N ASP A 71 5.07 10.35 16.06
CA ASP A 71 5.61 11.38 16.96
C ASP A 71 5.43 12.83 16.46
N ASN A 72 4.25 13.14 15.91
CA ASN A 72 3.91 14.44 15.31
C ASN A 72 4.72 14.80 14.04
N ASP A 73 5.49 13.87 13.49
CA ASP A 73 6.17 14.01 12.20
C ASP A 73 5.26 13.56 11.05
N GLY A 74 5.56 14.09 9.85
CA GLY A 74 4.83 13.77 8.63
C GLY A 74 5.15 12.37 8.10
N THR A 75 4.15 11.73 7.49
CA THR A 75 4.27 10.38 6.92
C THR A 75 3.44 10.20 5.65
N LEU A 76 3.68 9.10 4.94
CA LEU A 76 2.85 8.66 3.81
C LEU A 76 2.02 7.43 4.21
N GLN A 77 0.86 7.30 3.57
CA GLN A 77 -0.06 6.17 3.72
C GLN A 77 -0.71 5.85 2.38
N GLY A 78 -1.26 4.65 2.23
CA GLY A 78 -2.00 4.28 1.03
C GLY A 78 -2.44 2.83 1.03
N ALA A 79 -3.12 2.46 -0.05
CA ALA A 79 -3.58 1.09 -0.25
C ALA A 79 -3.61 0.69 -1.73
N ILE A 80 -3.65 -0.62 -1.93
CA ILE A 80 -3.95 -1.26 -3.21
C ILE A 80 -5.08 -2.25 -2.98
N ASP A 81 -6.11 -2.17 -3.84
CA ASP A 81 -7.28 -3.05 -3.83
C ASP A 81 -7.38 -3.83 -5.13
N ILE A 82 -7.89 -5.05 -5.04
CA ILE A 82 -8.15 -5.93 -6.18
C ILE A 82 -9.55 -6.51 -6.04
N GLY A 83 -10.30 -6.55 -7.14
CA GLY A 83 -11.61 -7.19 -7.22
C GLY A 83 -11.69 -8.24 -8.33
N TYR A 84 -12.47 -9.31 -8.11
CA TYR A 84 -12.76 -10.33 -9.11
C TYR A 84 -14.15 -10.94 -8.92
N GLY A 85 -15.14 -10.43 -9.65
CA GLY A 85 -16.54 -10.81 -9.46
C GLY A 85 -17.04 -10.36 -8.09
N ILE A 86 -17.36 -11.32 -7.21
CA ILE A 86 -17.80 -11.05 -5.82
C ILE A 86 -16.65 -11.05 -4.80
N PHE A 87 -15.44 -11.42 -5.23
CA PHE A 87 -14.27 -11.48 -4.35
C PHE A 87 -13.52 -10.16 -4.39
N TYR A 88 -12.93 -9.77 -3.27
CA TYR A 88 -12.01 -8.65 -3.18
C TYR A 88 -10.87 -8.99 -2.22
N ALA A 89 -9.75 -8.28 -2.35
CA ALA A 89 -8.64 -8.31 -1.41
C ALA A 89 -7.88 -7.00 -1.52
N GLY A 90 -7.19 -6.60 -0.45
CA GLY A 90 -6.35 -5.43 -0.46
C GLY A 90 -5.33 -5.39 0.65
N VAL A 91 -4.43 -4.44 0.51
CA VAL A 91 -3.37 -4.13 1.47
C VAL A 91 -3.39 -2.64 1.74
N TRP A 92 -3.38 -2.29 3.03
CA TRP A 92 -3.15 -0.94 3.50
C TRP A 92 -1.75 -0.84 4.09
N GLY A 93 -1.11 0.32 3.94
CA GLY A 93 0.18 0.60 4.57
C GLY A 93 0.33 2.06 4.98
N SER A 94 0.98 2.27 6.12
CA SER A 94 1.23 3.58 6.72
C SER A 94 2.63 3.60 7.33
N GLY A 95 3.35 4.72 7.19
CA GLY A 95 4.60 4.91 7.94
C GLY A 95 4.32 5.23 9.41
N LEU A 96 5.14 4.69 10.30
CA LEU A 96 5.08 4.87 11.76
C LEU A 96 6.40 5.48 12.28
N ASP A 97 6.35 6.11 13.46
CA ASP A 97 7.51 6.51 14.28
C ASP A 97 7.03 6.64 15.73
N PHE A 98 7.49 5.75 16.62
CA PHE A 98 7.13 5.77 18.04
C PHE A 98 8.27 6.26 18.93
N GLN A 99 9.42 6.66 18.36
CA GLN A 99 10.68 6.94 19.07
C GLN A 99 11.05 5.89 20.13
N ALA A 100 10.70 4.61 19.92
CA ALA A 100 10.82 3.56 20.93
C ALA A 100 12.25 2.95 21.05
N GLY A 101 13.28 3.62 20.52
CA GLY A 101 14.67 3.14 20.56
C GLY A 101 14.94 1.99 19.59
N PHE A 102 15.67 0.94 20.02
CA PHE A 102 16.17 -0.12 19.13
C PHE A 102 15.10 -1.06 18.52
N ASN A 103 13.84 -0.91 18.89
CA ASN A 103 12.74 -1.75 18.42
C ASN A 103 11.57 -0.90 17.87
N ASP A 104 11.91 0.22 17.24
CA ASP A 104 10.96 1.18 16.69
C ASP A 104 10.35 0.66 15.37
N ALA A 105 9.02 0.52 15.36
CA ALA A 105 8.28 0.14 14.16
C ALA A 105 8.14 1.36 13.26
N GLN A 106 8.54 1.20 11.99
CA GLN A 106 8.55 2.29 11.00
C GLN A 106 7.46 2.16 9.94
N LEU A 107 6.73 1.05 9.97
CA LEU A 107 5.75 0.68 8.95
C LEU A 107 4.67 -0.20 9.57
N GLU A 108 3.42 0.10 9.24
CA GLU A 108 2.27 -0.75 9.45
C GLU A 108 1.82 -1.33 8.10
N ILE A 109 1.35 -2.58 8.12
CA ILE A 109 0.73 -3.24 6.97
C ILE A 109 -0.51 -4.00 7.47
N ASP A 110 -1.66 -3.69 6.88
CA ASP A 110 -2.91 -4.42 7.11
C ASP A 110 -3.34 -5.16 5.85
N LEU A 111 -3.77 -6.41 5.99
CA LEU A 111 -4.28 -7.23 4.90
C LEU A 111 -5.77 -7.50 5.11
N TYR A 112 -6.56 -7.47 4.04
CA TYR A 112 -8.00 -7.79 4.07
C TYR A 112 -8.44 -8.49 2.77
N ALA A 113 -9.52 -9.27 2.86
CA ALA A 113 -10.17 -9.99 1.76
C ALA A 113 -11.62 -10.36 2.12
#